data_AF-A0A2E9SSZ9-F1
#
_entry.id   AF-A0A2E9SSZ9-F1
#
_cell.length_a   1.000
_cell.length_b   1.000
_cell.length_c   1.000
_cell.angle_alpha   90.00
_cell.angle_beta   90.00
_cell.angle_gamma   90.00
#
_symmetry.space_group_name_H-M   'P 1'
#
loop_
_entity.id
_entity.type
_entity.pdbx_description
1 polymer ?
#
loop_
_entity_poly.entity_id
_entity_poly.type
_entity_poly.pdbx_seq_one_letter_code
_entity_poly.pdbx_strand_id
1 'polypeptide(L)'
;MASALTKSKLIARISKENQQLSPRDVELAVKTLIDYMADTLAEGGRIEIRGFGSFSLHFRAPRVGRNPKTGASVKLHGKYVPHFKSGKELRERVNDSMFDASSGTHGDDKRNADDAPGEAVNG
;
A
#
# COMPACT_ATOMS: atom_id res chain seq x y z
N MET A 1 2.36 -5.43 -17.29
CA MET A 1 2.59 -5.71 -15.86
C MET A 1 3.63 -4.74 -15.33
N ALA A 2 3.32 -3.96 -14.29
CA ALA A 2 4.32 -3.09 -13.67
C ALA A 2 5.50 -3.93 -13.17
N SER A 3 6.74 -3.48 -13.44
CA SER A 3 7.93 -4.18 -12.96
C SER A 3 7.97 -4.15 -11.42
N ALA A 4 8.23 -5.29 -10.77
CA ALA A 4 8.32 -5.35 -9.32
C ALA A 4 9.38 -4.37 -8.76
N LEU A 5 9.04 -3.74 -7.64
CA LEU A 5 9.95 -2.87 -6.89
C LEU A 5 10.82 -3.73 -5.96
N THR A 6 12.11 -3.85 -6.28
CA THR A 6 13.11 -4.52 -5.43
C THR A 6 13.80 -3.50 -4.51
N LYS A 7 14.49 -3.98 -3.46
CA LYS A 7 15.31 -3.11 -2.59
C LYS A 7 16.30 -2.26 -3.39
N SER A 8 17.00 -2.86 -4.35
CA SER A 8 17.96 -2.14 -5.21
C SER A 8 17.30 -1.04 -6.04
N LYS A 9 16.12 -1.31 -6.63
CA LYS A 9 15.36 -0.29 -7.37
C LYS A 9 14.84 0.82 -6.46
N LEU A 10 14.44 0.50 -5.23
CA LEU A 10 14.02 1.50 -4.24
C LEU A 10 15.19 2.44 -3.88
N ILE A 11 16.37 1.88 -3.56
CA ILE A 11 17.58 2.66 -3.26
C ILE A 11 17.95 3.58 -4.42
N ALA A 12 17.91 3.07 -5.66
CA ALA A 12 18.21 3.85 -6.86
C ALA A 12 17.22 5.02 -7.05
N ARG A 13 15.92 4.80 -6.80
CA ARG A 13 14.90 5.87 -6.89
C ARG A 13 15.13 6.95 -5.83
N ILE A 14 15.34 6.56 -4.58
CA ILE A 14 15.58 7.50 -3.47
C ILE A 14 16.85 8.32 -3.77
N SER A 15 17.93 7.67 -4.20
CA SER A 15 19.20 8.36 -4.53
C SER A 15 19.03 9.36 -5.68
N LYS A 16 18.25 9.02 -6.72
CA LYS A 16 17.98 9.91 -7.86
C LYS A 16 17.23 11.17 -7.43
N GLU A 17 16.27 11.03 -6.53
CA GLU A 17 15.45 12.16 -6.02
C GLU A 17 16.18 12.97 -4.94
N ASN A 18 17.23 12.41 -4.33
CA ASN A 18 17.96 13.01 -3.21
C ASN A 18 19.46 13.08 -3.51
N GLN A 19 19.83 13.88 -4.51
CA GLN A 19 21.22 13.97 -5.00
C GLN A 19 22.22 14.51 -3.95
N GLN A 20 21.72 15.17 -2.91
CA GLN A 20 22.51 15.62 -1.77
C GLN A 20 22.97 14.47 -0.85
N LEU A 21 22.36 13.30 -0.93
CA LEU A 21 22.73 12.12 -0.13
C LEU A 21 23.67 11.22 -0.94
N SER A 22 24.69 10.66 -0.29
CA SER A 22 25.51 9.65 -0.95
C SER A 22 24.69 8.36 -1.16
N PRO A 23 24.88 7.63 -2.27
CA PRO A 23 24.19 6.36 -2.49
C PRO A 23 24.40 5.34 -1.35
N ARG A 24 25.59 5.39 -0.72
CA ARG A 24 25.94 4.56 0.43
C ARG A 24 25.08 4.89 1.65
N ASP A 25 24.83 6.18 1.92
CA ASP A 25 24.00 6.59 3.05
C ASP A 25 22.53 6.21 2.81
N VAL A 26 22.04 6.31 1.58
CA VAL A 26 20.71 5.84 1.21
C VAL A 26 20.57 4.33 1.42
N GLU A 27 21.56 3.55 0.97
CA GLU A 27 21.58 2.10 1.19
C GLU A 27 21.58 1.75 2.68
N LEU A 28 22.42 2.42 3.48
CA LEU A 28 22.51 2.22 4.92
C LEU A 28 21.18 2.58 5.61
N ALA A 29 20.56 3.70 5.24
CA ALA A 29 19.29 4.12 5.80
C ALA A 29 18.17 3.12 5.51
N VAL A 30 18.07 2.63 4.26
CA VAL A 30 17.07 1.62 3.89
C VAL A 30 17.31 0.30 4.62
N LYS A 31 18.58 -0.14 4.74
CA LYS A 31 18.91 -1.33 5.54
C LYS A 31 18.47 -1.16 7.00
N THR A 32 18.88 -0.06 7.61
CA THR A 32 18.62 0.24 9.02
C THR A 32 17.12 0.33 9.32
N LEU A 33 16.34 0.94 8.41
CA LEU A 33 14.88 0.97 8.52
C LEU A 33 14.26 -0.43 8.56
N ILE A 34 14.68 -1.31 7.63
CA ILE A 34 14.15 -2.68 7.56
C ILE A 34 14.52 -3.46 8.82
N ASP A 35 15.75 -3.33 9.30
CA ASP A 35 16.23 -4.00 10.51
C ASP A 35 15.41 -3.54 11.73
N TYR A 36 15.23 -2.24 11.95
CA TYR A 36 14.40 -1.74 13.06
C TYR A 36 12.94 -2.20 12.99
N MET A 37 12.37 -2.29 11.79
CA MET A 37 11.01 -2.83 11.64
C MET A 37 10.94 -4.31 12.03
N ALA A 38 11.95 -5.10 11.68
CA ALA A 38 12.02 -6.51 12.04
C ALA A 38 12.18 -6.69 13.56
N ASP A 39 13.11 -5.96 14.16
CA ASP A 39 13.42 -6.03 15.60
C ASP A 39 12.21 -5.60 16.44
N THR A 40 11.56 -4.49 16.08
CA THR A 40 10.34 -4.01 16.77
C THR A 40 9.24 -5.09 16.77
N LEU A 41 9.06 -5.81 15.67
CA LEU A 41 8.07 -6.89 15.60
C LEU A 41 8.52 -8.14 16.36
N ALA A 42 9.82 -8.47 16.35
CA ALA A 42 10.37 -9.59 17.10
C ALA A 42 10.18 -9.41 18.61
N GLU A 43 10.21 -8.16 19.09
CA GLU A 43 10.00 -7.78 20.48
C GLU A 43 8.51 -7.71 20.91
N GLY A 44 7.57 -8.01 20.01
CA GLY A 44 6.14 -7.89 20.34
C GLY A 44 5.54 -6.51 20.06
N GLY A 45 6.34 -5.56 19.55
CA GLY A 45 5.96 -4.19 19.30
C GLY A 45 5.00 -4.01 18.12
N ARG A 46 4.57 -2.76 17.94
CA ARG A 46 3.72 -2.30 16.83
C ARG A 46 4.39 -1.14 16.13
N ILE A 47 4.35 -1.14 14.80
CA ILE A 47 4.87 -0.05 13.97
C ILE A 47 3.69 0.68 13.34
N GLU A 48 3.72 2.01 13.37
CA GLU A 48 2.72 2.85 12.72
C GLU A 48 3.40 3.92 11.86
N ILE A 49 3.00 3.99 10.60
CA ILE A 49 3.47 4.98 9.63
C ILE A 49 2.24 5.69 9.10
N ARG A 50 2.00 6.93 9.58
CA ARG A 50 0.87 7.76 9.15
C ARG A 50 0.86 7.91 7.62
N GLY A 51 -0.33 7.89 7.03
CA GLY A 51 -0.54 7.86 5.59
C GLY A 51 -0.24 6.53 4.89
N PHE A 52 0.51 5.61 5.52
CA PHE A 52 0.86 4.32 4.92
C PHE A 52 0.09 3.15 5.55
N GLY A 53 0.21 2.96 6.86
CA GLY A 53 -0.44 1.85 7.57
C GLY A 53 0.25 1.46 8.86
N SER A 54 -0.05 0.27 9.34
CA SER A 54 0.51 -0.26 10.59
C SER A 54 0.88 -1.73 10.46
N PHE A 55 1.92 -2.13 11.19
CA PHE A 55 2.36 -3.52 11.32
C PHE A 55 2.19 -3.96 12.77
N SER A 56 1.58 -5.11 12.97
CA SER A 56 1.38 -5.72 14.28
C SER A 56 1.54 -7.24 14.19
N LEU A 57 1.72 -7.90 15.33
CA LEU A 57 1.69 -9.36 15.38
C LEU A 57 0.27 -9.86 15.62
N HIS A 58 -0.11 -10.92 14.90
CA HIS A 58 -1.30 -11.71 15.18
C HIS A 58 -0.89 -13.11 15.65
N PHE A 59 -1.40 -13.54 16.80
CA PHE A 59 -1.25 -14.92 17.23
C PHE A 59 -2.18 -15.83 16.43
N ARG A 60 -1.61 -16.93 15.92
CA ARG A 60 -2.37 -18.03 15.29
C ARG A 60 -2.31 -19.22 16.24
N ALA A 61 -3.48 -19.65 16.72
CA ALA A 61 -3.59 -20.80 17.61
C ALA A 61 -3.11 -22.10 16.93
N PRO A 62 -2.58 -23.07 17.70
CA PRO A 62 -2.24 -24.39 17.18
C PRO A 62 -3.46 -25.04 16.51
N ARG A 63 -3.23 -25.77 15.42
CA ARG A 63 -4.29 -26.49 14.71
C ARG A 63 -3.75 -27.71 13.98
N VAL A 64 -4.63 -28.61 13.56
CA VAL A 64 -4.28 -29.71 12.67
C VAL A 64 -4.49 -29.25 11.22
N GLY A 65 -3.41 -29.29 10.43
CA GLY A 65 -3.46 -29.07 8.99
C GLY A 65 -3.39 -30.40 8.22
N ARG A 66 -3.47 -30.31 6.90
CA ARG A 66 -3.21 -31.45 6.00
C ARG A 66 -2.10 -31.10 5.03
N ASN A 67 -1.23 -32.07 4.76
CA ASN A 67 -0.22 -31.93 3.70
C ASN A 67 -0.95 -31.87 2.34
N PRO A 68 -0.79 -30.80 1.55
CA PRO A 68 -1.47 -30.67 0.26
C PRO A 68 -1.14 -31.79 -0.74
N LYS A 69 0.06 -32.37 -0.63
CA LYS A 69 0.53 -33.42 -1.55
C LYS A 69 0.08 -34.83 -1.15
N THR A 70 -0.04 -35.12 0.15
CA THR A 70 -0.28 -36.49 0.64
C THR A 70 -1.59 -36.66 1.42
N GLY A 71 -2.27 -35.57 1.78
CA GLY A 71 -3.49 -35.60 2.61
C GLY A 71 -3.26 -35.93 4.09
N ALA A 72 -2.04 -36.33 4.47
CA ALA A 72 -1.71 -36.70 5.85
C ALA A 72 -1.90 -35.53 6.83
N SER A 73 -2.38 -35.84 8.03
CA SER A 73 -2.58 -34.85 9.09
C SER A 73 -1.24 -34.40 9.68
N VAL A 74 -1.05 -33.09 9.82
CA VAL A 74 0.15 -32.49 10.39
C VAL A 74 -0.24 -31.52 11.50
N LYS A 75 0.36 -31.66 12.69
CA LYS A 75 0.18 -30.71 13.79
C LYS A 75 0.95 -29.43 13.49
N LEU A 76 0.26 -28.30 13.54
CA LEU A 76 0.84 -26.97 13.39
C LEU A 76 0.85 -26.29 14.75
N HIS A 77 2.04 -25.89 15.21
CA HIS A 77 2.20 -25.16 16.46
C HIS A 77 1.65 -23.73 16.35
N GLY A 78 1.27 -23.19 17.50
CA GLY A 78 0.85 -21.79 17.58
C GLY A 78 2.04 -20.88 17.28
N LYS A 79 1.79 -19.77 16.57
CA LYS A 79 2.84 -18.83 16.20
C LYS A 79 2.30 -17.41 16.04
N TYR A 80 3.17 -16.44 16.28
CA TYR A 80 2.91 -15.07 15.87
C TYR A 80 3.26 -14.89 14.39
N VAL A 81 2.44 -14.11 13.69
CA VAL A 81 2.69 -13.72 12.30
C VAL A 81 2.57 -12.21 12.16
N PRO A 82 3.48 -11.54 11.43
CA PRO A 82 3.30 -10.14 11.07
C PRO A 82 2.02 -9.96 10.27
N HIS A 83 1.29 -8.89 10.57
CA HIS A 83 0.09 -8.46 9.89
C HIS A 83 0.21 -6.99 9.55
N PHE A 84 0.02 -6.66 8.28
CA PHE A 84 -0.04 -5.27 7.81
C PHE A 84 -1.51 -4.85 7.65
N LYS A 85 -1.86 -3.71 8.26
CA LYS A 85 -3.13 -3.03 8.02
C LYS A 85 -2.85 -1.74 7.26
N SER A 86 -3.31 -1.68 6.01
CA SER A 86 -3.19 -0.49 5.15
C SER A 86 -3.95 0.70 5.75
N GLY A 87 -3.33 1.87 5.70
CA GLY A 87 -3.93 3.15 6.08
C GLY A 87 -5.08 3.56 5.15
N LYS A 88 -5.79 4.64 5.50
CA LYS A 88 -6.83 5.22 4.65
C LYS A 88 -6.22 5.77 3.35
N GLU A 89 -5.24 6.66 3.46
CA GLU A 89 -4.57 7.31 2.32
C GLU A 89 -3.96 6.31 1.33
N LEU A 90 -3.29 5.26 1.81
CA LEU A 90 -2.75 4.21 0.93
C LEU A 90 -3.86 3.48 0.16
N ARG A 91 -4.98 3.14 0.81
CA ARG A 91 -6.11 2.46 0.16
C ARG A 91 -6.75 3.35 -0.89
N GLU A 92 -6.98 4.62 -0.58
CA GLU A 92 -7.56 5.60 -1.51
C GLU A 92 -6.65 5.79 -2.71
N ARG A 93 -5.34 6.06 -2.50
CA ARG A 93 -4.37 6.20 -3.59
C ARG A 93 -4.34 5.00 -4.53
N VAL A 94 -4.40 3.78 -3.98
CA VAL A 94 -4.43 2.56 -4.80
C VAL A 94 -5.74 2.46 -5.57
N ASN A 95 -6.87 2.72 -4.91
CA ASN A 95 -8.19 2.67 -5.52
C ASN A 95 -8.29 3.66 -6.69
N ASP A 96 -7.99 4.93 -6.45
CA ASP A 96 -8.07 6.01 -7.44
C ASP A 96 -7.19 5.70 -8.65
N SER A 97 -5.94 5.25 -8.41
CA SER A 97 -4.99 4.92 -9.49
C SER A 97 -5.44 3.77 -10.42
N MET A 98 -6.28 2.86 -9.92
CA MET A 98 -6.74 1.71 -10.69
C MET A 98 -8.06 1.99 -11.42
N PHE A 99 -8.87 2.93 -10.92
CA PHE A 99 -10.09 3.36 -11.59
C PHE A 99 -9.83 4.46 -12.64
N ASP A 100 -8.88 5.37 -12.42
CA ASP A 100 -8.48 6.37 -13.43
C ASP A 100 -7.81 5.74 -14.66
N ALA A 101 -7.18 4.58 -14.50
CA ALA A 101 -6.63 3.81 -15.62
C ALA A 101 -7.71 3.14 -16.49
N SER A 102 -8.98 3.13 -16.04
CA SER A 102 -10.12 2.51 -16.72
C SER A 102 -11.15 3.50 -17.26
N SER A 103 -11.03 4.79 -16.95
CA SER A 103 -11.96 5.85 -17.38
C SER A 103 -11.51 6.56 -18.67
N GLY A 104 -10.73 5.88 -19.51
CA GLY A 104 -10.63 6.23 -20.93
C GLY A 104 -11.86 5.72 -21.67
N THR A 105 -12.91 6.55 -21.75
CA THR A 105 -14.14 6.49 -22.60
C THR A 105 -15.46 6.48 -21.82
N HIS A 106 -15.88 7.66 -21.36
CA HIS A 106 -17.27 8.16 -21.40
C HIS A 106 -17.09 9.68 -21.45
N GLY A 107 -17.12 10.32 -22.63
CA GLY A 107 -18.31 10.37 -23.47
C GLY A 107 -19.18 11.48 -22.92
N ASP A 108 -19.12 12.63 -23.59
CA ASP A 108 -19.89 13.84 -23.33
C ASP A 108 -21.38 13.58 -23.03
N ASP A 109 -21.99 14.63 -22.49
CA ASP A 109 -23.43 14.93 -22.56
C ASP A 109 -24.22 14.68 -21.26
N LYS A 110 -24.37 15.72 -20.43
CA LYS A 110 -25.56 16.57 -20.51
C LYS A 110 -25.56 17.75 -19.53
N ARG A 111 -25.65 18.93 -20.17
CA ARG A 111 -26.42 20.13 -19.79
C ARG A 111 -25.86 21.04 -18.69
N ASN A 112 -25.20 22.09 -19.17
CA ASN A 112 -25.22 23.42 -18.55
C ASN A 112 -26.68 23.81 -18.25
N ALA A 113 -27.02 23.89 -16.97
CA ALA A 113 -28.04 24.81 -16.49
C ALA A 113 -27.25 26.07 -16.12
N ASP A 114 -27.40 27.12 -16.93
CA ASP A 114 -27.11 28.54 -16.62
C ASP A 114 -26.85 29.27 -17.95
N ASP A 115 -27.91 29.47 -18.73
CA ASP A 115 -27.97 30.58 -19.68
C ASP A 115 -29.38 31.17 -19.63
N ALA A 116 -29.53 32.19 -18.78
CA ALA A 116 -30.58 33.19 -18.86
C ALA A 116 -29.88 34.50 -19.23
N PRO A 117 -30.45 35.30 -20.14
CA PRO A 117 -31.46 36.31 -19.77
C PRO A 117 -32.56 36.39 -20.85
N GLY A 118 -33.68 37.10 -20.77
CA GLY A 118 -34.14 38.27 -20.04
C GLY A 118 -35.33 38.85 -20.85
N GLU A 119 -36.16 39.63 -20.17
CA GLU A 119 -37.40 40.34 -20.55
C GLU A 119 -37.65 40.78 -22.01
N ALA A 120 -38.94 40.72 -22.41
CA ALA A 120 -39.78 41.85 -22.91
C ALA A 120 -41.14 41.29 -23.42
N VAL A 121 -42.28 41.56 -22.77
CA VAL A 121 -43.18 42.74 -22.90
C VAL A 121 -44.32 42.56 -23.93
N ASN A 122 -45.52 42.95 -23.46
CA ASN A 122 -46.78 43.33 -24.12
C ASN A 122 -47.84 42.26 -24.48
N GLY A 123 -49.03 42.48 -23.90
CA GLY A 123 -50.31 41.86 -24.22
C GLY A 123 -51.28 41.91 -23.04
#